data_AF-A0A6C0ISF9-F1
#
_entry.id   AF-A0A6C0ISF9-F1
#
_cell.length_a   1.000
_cell.length_b   1.000
_cell.length_c   1.000
_cell.angle_alpha   90.00
_cell.angle_beta   90.00
_cell.angle_gamma   90.00
#
_symmetry.space_group_name_H-M   'P 1'
#
loop_
_entity.id
_entity.type
_entity.pdbx_description
1 polymer ?
#
loop_
_entity_poly.entity_id
_entity_poly.type
_entity_poly.pdbx_seq_one_letter_code
_entity_poly.pdbx_strand_id
1 'polypeptide(L)'
;MNPFDILMILVNGIGWGIKPITEKAAVTKIGHSHFTFIRYIVTAIIAIPFLCYNLKQEGISSLFKKNPNFAFDAAKHGFIVSVVALGSIAANYYLLSKYDVAFVAPIVEGLLLACNVIFSAIFLGEKITYNTILGVAMIIAGVGVCYMK
;
A
#
# COMPACT_ATOMS: atom_id res chain seq x y z
N MET A 1 1.62 19.57 11.52
CA MET A 1 1.96 18.14 11.70
C MET A 1 2.71 18.03 13.00
N ASN A 2 2.25 17.21 13.93
CA ASN A 2 2.88 17.07 15.25
C ASN A 2 4.08 16.07 15.17
N PRO A 3 4.90 15.94 16.22
CA PRO A 3 6.04 15.00 16.21
C PRO A 3 5.64 13.52 16.03
N PHE A 4 4.46 13.13 16.53
CA PHE A 4 3.97 11.76 16.40
C PHE A 4 3.56 11.44 14.95
N ASP A 5 2.95 12.39 14.24
CA ASP A 5 2.65 12.26 12.81
C ASP A 5 3.94 12.05 11.99
N ILE A 6 5.03 12.77 12.32
CA ILE A 6 6.34 12.60 11.69
C ILE A 6 6.88 11.18 11.94
N LEU A 7 6.78 10.69 13.17
CA LEU A 7 7.18 9.33 13.51
C LEU A 7 6.39 8.29 12.70
N MET A 8 5.07 8.46 12.57
CA MET A 8 4.23 7.55 11.80
C MET A 8 4.58 7.55 10.30
N ILE A 9 4.93 8.71 9.74
CA ILE A 9 5.41 8.80 8.35
C ILE A 9 6.73 8.04 8.18
N LEU A 10 7.66 8.17 9.12
CA LEU A 10 8.94 7.45 9.06
C LEU A 10 8.76 5.94 9.18
N VAL A 11 7.94 5.48 10.15
CA VAL A 11 7.63 4.06 10.32
C VAL A 11 6.97 3.51 9.05
N ASN A 12 6.03 4.26 8.45
CA ASN A 12 5.39 3.89 7.21
C ASN A 12 6.40 3.78 6.06
N GLY A 13 7.19 4.83 5.81
CA GLY A 13 8.17 4.87 4.72
C GLY A 13 9.23 3.77 4.82
N ILE A 14 9.79 3.55 6.02
CA ILE A 14 10.77 2.47 6.25
C ILE A 14 10.13 1.10 6.03
N GLY A 15 8.91 0.90 6.53
CA GLY A 15 8.16 -0.34 6.33
C GLY A 15 7.93 -0.64 4.84
N TRP A 16 7.55 0.37 4.05
CA TRP A 16 7.42 0.24 2.60
C TRP A 16 8.75 0.00 1.90
N GLY A 17 9.86 0.57 2.37
CA GLY A 17 11.20 0.32 1.80
C GLY A 17 11.76 -1.10 2.05
N ILE A 18 11.43 -1.72 3.19
CA ILE A 18 11.83 -3.11 3.50
C ILE A 18 11.03 -4.13 2.68
N LYS A 19 9.77 -3.80 2.38
CA LYS A 19 8.83 -4.67 1.68
C LYS A 19 9.38 -5.22 0.35
N PRO A 20 9.82 -4.45 -0.65
CA PRO A 20 10.25 -5.01 -1.93
C PRO A 20 11.50 -5.91 -1.81
N ILE A 21 12.37 -5.67 -0.81
CA ILE A 21 13.54 -6.51 -0.51
C ILE A 21 13.09 -7.89 -0.03
N THR A 22 12.17 -7.92 0.92
CA THR A 22 11.62 -9.18 1.47
C THR A 22 10.75 -9.91 0.46
N GLU A 23 9.97 -9.18 -0.36
CA GLU A 23 9.19 -9.72 -1.47
C GLU A 23 10.08 -10.38 -2.51
N LYS A 24 11.17 -9.74 -2.96
CA LYS A 24 12.15 -10.34 -3.88
C LYS A 24 12.71 -11.65 -3.31
N ALA A 25 13.16 -11.63 -2.06
CA ALA A 25 13.75 -12.80 -1.40
C ALA A 25 12.76 -13.97 -1.25
N ALA A 26 11.48 -13.67 -1.01
CA ALA A 26 10.44 -14.68 -0.89
C ALA A 26 10.00 -15.22 -2.26
N VAL A 27 9.82 -14.34 -3.24
CA VAL A 27 9.45 -14.66 -4.61
C VAL A 27 10.45 -15.61 -5.26
N THR A 28 11.75 -15.37 -5.10
CA THR A 28 12.79 -16.22 -5.70
C THR A 28 12.85 -17.61 -5.08
N LYS A 29 12.42 -17.77 -3.81
CA LYS A 29 12.43 -19.06 -3.10
C LYS A 29 11.13 -19.85 -3.23
N ILE A 30 9.98 -19.16 -3.21
CA ILE A 30 8.64 -19.76 -3.04
C ILE A 30 7.83 -19.68 -4.35
N GLY A 31 8.17 -18.74 -5.24
CA GLY A 31 7.43 -18.42 -6.45
C GLY A 31 6.27 -17.44 -6.23
N HIS A 32 5.89 -16.72 -7.29
CA HIS A 32 4.94 -15.60 -7.25
C HIS A 32 3.58 -15.94 -6.66
N SER A 33 2.93 -16.97 -7.21
CA SER A 33 1.54 -17.32 -6.88
C SER A 33 1.41 -17.83 -5.45
N HIS A 34 2.33 -18.73 -5.04
CA HIS A 34 2.33 -19.30 -3.69
C HIS A 34 2.60 -18.25 -2.62
N PHE A 35 3.60 -17.37 -2.84
CA PHE A 35 3.92 -16.35 -1.86
C PHE A 35 2.81 -15.30 -1.72
N THR A 36 2.12 -14.95 -2.81
CA THR A 36 0.96 -14.03 -2.77
C THR A 36 -0.12 -14.56 -1.83
N PHE A 37 -0.48 -15.84 -1.97
CA PHE A 37 -1.50 -16.47 -1.14
C PHE A 37 -1.09 -16.54 0.33
N ILE A 38 0.13 -17.05 0.59
CA ILE A 38 0.67 -17.21 1.95
C ILE A 38 0.71 -15.85 2.68
N ARG A 39 1.15 -14.79 2.00
CA ARG A 39 1.22 -13.44 2.58
C ARG A 39 -0.14 -12.98 3.12
N TYR A 40 -1.23 -13.17 2.39
CA TYR A 40 -2.55 -12.74 2.85
C TYR A 40 -3.06 -13.54 4.04
N ILE A 41 -2.75 -14.85 4.11
CA ILE A 41 -3.04 -15.67 5.28
C ILE A 41 -2.28 -15.16 6.51
N VAL A 42 -0.96 -14.96 6.38
CA VAL A 42 -0.13 -14.46 7.46
C VAL A 42 -0.60 -13.08 7.93
N THR A 43 -0.95 -12.19 6.98
CA THR A 43 -1.47 -10.86 7.29
C THR A 43 -2.80 -10.93 8.05
N ALA A 44 -3.70 -11.83 7.65
CA ALA A 44 -4.97 -12.03 8.36
C ALA A 44 -4.75 -12.52 9.79
N ILE A 45 -3.84 -13.48 9.99
CA ILE A 45 -3.48 -13.99 11.34
C ILE A 45 -2.94 -12.87 12.22
N ILE A 46 -2.04 -12.04 11.69
CA ILE A 46 -1.46 -10.90 12.42
C ILE A 46 -2.55 -9.86 12.76
N ALA A 47 -3.53 -9.64 11.88
CA ALA A 47 -4.58 -8.64 12.08
C ALA A 47 -5.63 -9.04 13.13
N ILE A 48 -5.85 -10.35 13.36
CA ILE A 48 -6.89 -10.86 14.28
C ILE A 48 -6.73 -10.33 15.72
N PRO A 49 -5.54 -10.40 16.36
CA PRO A 49 -5.35 -9.85 17.70
C PRO A 49 -5.71 -8.36 17.82
N PHE A 50 -5.36 -7.55 16.82
CA PHE A 50 -5.70 -6.12 16.80
C PHE A 50 -7.20 -5.90 16.66
N LEU A 51 -7.88 -6.70 15.82
CA LEU A 51 -9.32 -6.67 15.71
C LEU A 51 -9.98 -7.02 17.06
N CYS A 52 -9.56 -8.10 17.70
CA CYS A 52 -10.07 -8.50 19.01
C CYS A 52 -9.84 -7.43 20.08
N TYR A 53 -8.67 -6.81 20.09
CA TYR A 53 -8.33 -5.73 21.02
C TYR A 53 -9.21 -4.50 20.82
N ASN A 54 -9.40 -4.05 19.57
CA ASN A 54 -10.25 -2.90 19.25
C ASN A 54 -11.74 -3.19 19.55
N LEU A 55 -12.23 -4.38 19.20
CA LEU A 55 -13.60 -4.79 19.51
C LEU A 55 -13.87 -4.87 21.02
N LYS A 56 -12.86 -5.22 21.82
CA LYS A 56 -12.99 -5.23 23.29
C LYS A 56 -13.13 -3.81 23.86
N GLN A 57 -12.49 -2.81 23.27
CA GLN A 57 -12.57 -1.42 23.73
C GLN A 57 -13.84 -0.71 23.25
N GLU A 58 -14.17 -0.83 21.97
CA GLU A 58 -15.25 -0.05 21.35
C GLU A 58 -16.59 -0.81 21.33
N GLY A 59 -16.55 -2.14 21.43
CA GLY A 59 -17.71 -3.03 21.30
C GLY A 59 -18.22 -3.15 19.85
N ILE A 60 -18.70 -4.32 19.45
CA ILE A 60 -19.23 -4.53 18.07
C ILE A 60 -20.41 -3.60 17.77
N SER A 61 -21.24 -3.29 18.76
CA SER A 61 -22.44 -2.46 18.58
C SER A 61 -22.10 -1.02 18.20
N SER A 62 -20.94 -0.48 18.57
CA SER A 62 -20.53 0.88 18.18
C SER A 62 -20.23 0.97 16.68
N LEU A 63 -19.73 -0.09 16.06
CA LEU A 63 -19.47 -0.16 14.62
C LEU A 63 -20.76 0.02 13.81
N PHE A 64 -21.82 -0.71 14.17
CA PHE A 64 -23.12 -0.62 13.52
C PHE A 64 -23.87 0.68 13.84
N LYS A 65 -23.62 1.29 15.00
CA LYS A 65 -24.15 2.64 15.30
C LYS A 65 -23.50 3.70 14.42
N LYS A 66 -22.19 3.61 14.20
CA LYS A 66 -21.43 4.55 13.35
C LYS A 66 -21.76 4.37 11.87
N ASN A 67 -21.92 3.12 11.44
CA ASN A 67 -22.32 2.77 10.08
C ASN A 67 -23.35 1.63 10.12
N PRO A 68 -24.66 1.91 9.93
CA PRO A 68 -25.69 0.88 9.89
C PRO A 68 -25.46 -0.21 8.82
N ASN A 69 -24.77 0.14 7.73
CA ASN A 69 -24.42 -0.78 6.64
C ASN A 69 -22.99 -1.32 6.76
N PHE A 70 -22.39 -1.29 7.96
CA PHE A 70 -20.99 -1.64 8.21
C PHE A 70 -20.56 -2.94 7.51
N ALA A 71 -21.33 -4.02 7.64
CA ALA A 71 -20.99 -5.31 7.05
C ALA A 71 -20.92 -5.26 5.51
N PHE A 72 -21.86 -4.55 4.88
CA PHE A 72 -21.88 -4.39 3.43
C PHE A 72 -20.74 -3.49 2.94
N ASP A 73 -20.51 -2.36 3.60
CA ASP A 73 -19.43 -1.44 3.23
C ASP A 73 -18.06 -2.07 3.44
N ALA A 74 -17.86 -2.78 4.56
CA ALA A 74 -16.65 -3.54 4.83
C ALA A 74 -16.41 -4.61 3.77
N ALA A 75 -17.44 -5.37 3.39
CA ALA A 75 -17.34 -6.38 2.34
C ALA A 75 -17.04 -5.76 0.97
N LYS A 76 -17.74 -4.69 0.59
CA LYS A 76 -17.59 -4.00 -0.70
C LYS A 76 -16.19 -3.40 -0.84
N HIS A 77 -15.77 -2.57 0.11
CA HIS A 77 -14.46 -1.94 0.06
C HIS A 77 -13.32 -2.95 0.25
N GLY A 78 -13.49 -3.92 1.16
CA GLY A 78 -12.53 -5.00 1.36
C GLY A 78 -12.33 -5.84 0.08
N PHE A 79 -13.40 -6.14 -0.64
CA PHE A 79 -13.33 -6.85 -1.91
C PHE A 79 -12.59 -6.05 -2.98
N ILE A 80 -12.98 -4.79 -3.19
CA ILE A 80 -12.34 -3.91 -4.19
C ILE A 80 -10.83 -3.79 -3.93
N VAL A 81 -10.45 -3.48 -2.68
CA VAL A 81 -9.05 -3.34 -2.30
C VAL A 81 -8.29 -4.65 -2.49
N SER A 82 -8.89 -5.79 -2.14
CA SER A 82 -8.24 -7.10 -2.31
C SER A 82 -7.99 -7.44 -3.78
N VAL A 83 -8.96 -7.19 -4.67
CA VAL A 83 -8.82 -7.44 -6.12
C VAL A 83 -7.71 -6.56 -6.71
N VAL A 84 -7.72 -5.26 -6.40
CA VAL A 84 -6.70 -4.31 -6.89
C VAL A 84 -5.31 -4.68 -6.36
N ALA A 85 -5.22 -5.03 -5.07
CA ALA A 85 -3.96 -5.41 -4.45
C ALA A 85 -3.40 -6.72 -5.00
N LEU A 86 -4.24 -7.73 -5.27
CA LEU A 86 -3.82 -8.98 -5.90
C LEU A 86 -3.22 -8.75 -7.30
N GLY A 87 -3.90 -7.97 -8.15
CA GLY A 87 -3.39 -7.63 -9.47
C GLY A 87 -2.05 -6.87 -9.42
N SER A 88 -1.97 -5.89 -8.52
CA SER A 88 -0.76 -5.06 -8.34
C SER A 88 0.42 -5.89 -7.81
N ILE A 89 0.18 -6.79 -6.85
CA ILE A 89 1.21 -7.67 -6.29
C ILE A 89 1.70 -8.67 -7.34
N ALA A 90 0.80 -9.26 -8.13
CA ALA A 90 1.18 -10.18 -9.18
C ALA A 90 2.10 -9.51 -10.22
N ALA A 91 1.75 -8.28 -10.65
CA ALA A 91 2.59 -7.48 -11.54
C ALA A 91 3.95 -7.15 -10.89
N ASN A 92 3.95 -6.73 -9.63
CA ASN A 92 5.18 -6.40 -8.92
C ASN A 92 6.10 -7.62 -8.76
N TYR A 93 5.55 -8.79 -8.41
CA TYR A 93 6.32 -10.02 -8.26
C TYR A 93 6.92 -10.47 -9.60
N TYR A 94 6.15 -10.36 -10.69
CA TYR A 94 6.68 -10.60 -12.02
C TYR A 94 7.88 -9.70 -12.33
N LEU A 95 7.82 -8.40 -12.04
CA LEU A 95 8.94 -7.48 -12.24
C LEU A 95 10.12 -7.82 -11.33
N LEU A 96 9.85 -8.09 -10.05
CA LEU A 96 10.87 -8.46 -9.08
C LEU A 96 11.55 -9.78 -9.42
N SER A 97 10.93 -10.75 -10.12
CA SER A 97 11.71 -11.92 -10.56
C SER A 97 12.75 -11.62 -11.63
N LYS A 98 12.58 -10.55 -12.41
CA LYS A 98 13.40 -10.24 -13.58
C LYS A 98 14.45 -9.17 -13.33
N TYR A 99 14.15 -8.23 -12.44
CA TYR A 99 14.96 -7.05 -12.23
C TYR A 99 15.37 -6.90 -10.76
N ASP A 100 16.37 -6.04 -10.53
CA ASP A 100 16.82 -5.73 -9.17
C ASP A 100 15.82 -4.81 -8.46
N VAL A 101 15.73 -4.97 -7.14
CA VAL A 101 14.84 -4.15 -6.29
C VAL A 101 15.17 -2.66 -6.44
N ALA A 102 16.46 -2.32 -6.48
CA ALA A 102 16.95 -0.95 -6.64
C ALA A 102 16.53 -0.31 -7.98
N PHE A 103 16.16 -1.11 -8.97
CA PHE A 103 15.65 -0.62 -10.25
C PHE A 103 14.11 -0.55 -10.25
N VAL A 104 13.43 -1.61 -9.79
CA VAL A 104 11.97 -1.69 -9.83
C VAL A 104 11.30 -0.76 -8.81
N ALA A 105 11.80 -0.72 -7.57
CA ALA A 105 11.13 -0.02 -6.48
C ALA A 105 10.99 1.49 -6.74
N PRO A 106 12.04 2.24 -7.15
CA PRO A 106 11.89 3.67 -7.44
C PRO A 106 10.85 3.95 -8.53
N ILE A 107 10.78 3.09 -9.57
CA ILE A 107 9.86 3.27 -10.69
C ILE A 107 8.41 3.02 -10.26
N VAL A 108 8.17 1.88 -9.62
CA VAL A 108 6.82 1.49 -9.20
C VAL A 108 6.29 2.43 -8.12
N GLU A 109 7.11 2.79 -7.14
CA GLU A 109 6.70 3.68 -6.05
C GLU A 109 6.57 5.14 -6.50
N GLY A 110 7.42 5.60 -7.42
CA GLY A 110 7.27 6.92 -8.04
C GLY A 110 5.96 7.04 -8.83
N LEU A 111 5.63 6.03 -9.63
CA LEU A 111 4.35 5.97 -10.35
C LEU A 111 3.16 5.89 -9.40
N LEU A 112 3.27 5.09 -8.32
CA LEU A 112 2.24 5.00 -7.28
C LEU A 112 1.93 6.39 -6.69
N LEU A 113 2.95 7.18 -6.36
CA LEU A 113 2.77 8.52 -5.79
C LEU A 113 2.04 9.46 -6.77
N ALA A 114 2.41 9.41 -8.05
CA ALA A 114 1.74 10.19 -9.09
C ALA A 114 0.26 9.77 -9.22
N CYS A 115 0.00 8.47 -9.28
CA CYS A 115 -1.36 7.93 -9.35
C CYS A 115 -2.18 8.29 -8.10
N ASN A 116 -1.59 8.26 -6.91
CA ASN A 116 -2.29 8.61 -5.67
C ASN A 116 -2.80 10.05 -5.69
N VAL A 117 -1.98 11.00 -6.15
CA VAL A 117 -2.40 12.42 -6.26
C VAL A 117 -3.53 12.59 -7.28
N ILE A 118 -3.45 11.90 -8.42
CA ILE A 118 -4.49 11.97 -9.46
C ILE A 118 -5.80 11.34 -8.95
N PHE A 119 -5.73 10.13 -8.40
CA PHE A 119 -6.89 9.39 -7.94
C PHE A 119 -7.54 10.02 -6.71
N SER A 120 -6.76 10.64 -5.81
CA SER A 120 -7.35 11.34 -4.68
C SER A 120 -8.15 12.57 -5.14
N ALA A 121 -7.68 13.31 -6.14
CA ALA A 121 -8.47 14.40 -6.72
C ALA A 121 -9.74 13.91 -7.44
N ILE A 122 -9.64 12.83 -8.23
CA ILE A 122 -10.78 12.29 -8.99
C ILE A 122 -11.84 11.68 -8.07
N PHE A 123 -11.44 10.80 -7.15
CA PHE A 123 -12.36 9.99 -6.37
C PHE A 123 -12.73 10.59 -5.01
N LEU A 124 -11.85 11.40 -4.41
CA LEU A 124 -12.07 12.02 -3.11
C LEU A 124 -12.33 13.54 -3.20
N GLY A 125 -12.16 14.15 -4.38
CA GLY A 125 -12.34 15.58 -4.57
C GLY A 125 -11.28 16.44 -3.87
N GLU A 126 -10.12 15.87 -3.56
CA GLU A 126 -9.04 16.58 -2.89
C GLU A 126 -8.48 17.73 -3.76
N LYS A 127 -8.20 18.87 -3.13
CA LYS A 127 -7.62 20.03 -3.82
C LYS A 127 -6.11 19.85 -3.97
N ILE A 128 -5.66 19.59 -5.20
CA ILE A 128 -4.24 19.53 -5.52
C ILE A 128 -3.68 20.95 -5.58
N THR A 129 -2.63 21.21 -4.80
CA THR A 129 -1.92 22.49 -4.83
C THR A 129 -0.81 22.48 -5.89
N TYR A 130 -0.40 23.66 -6.37
CA TYR A 130 0.75 23.79 -7.27
C TYR A 130 2.03 23.18 -6.67
N ASN A 131 2.22 23.29 -5.35
CA ASN A 131 3.36 22.69 -4.65
C ASN A 131 3.31 21.15 -4.71
N THR A 132 2.11 20.56 -4.60
CA THR A 132 1.92 19.10 -4.75
C THR A 132 2.29 18.65 -6.16
N ILE A 133 1.86 19.38 -7.19
CA ILE A 133 2.17 19.07 -8.59
C ILE A 133 3.67 19.13 -8.83
N LEU A 134 4.32 20.22 -8.38
CA LEU A 134 5.77 20.40 -8.53
C LEU A 134 6.54 19.29 -7.79
N GLY A 135 6.14 18.95 -6.57
CA GLY A 135 6.74 17.87 -5.80
C GLY A 135 6.65 16.52 -6.50
N VAL A 136 5.47 16.15 -7.02
CA VAL A 136 5.29 14.92 -7.81
C VAL A 136 6.14 14.95 -9.08
N ALA A 137 6.20 16.07 -9.79
CA ALA A 137 7.02 16.22 -10.99
C ALA A 137 8.52 16.01 -10.67
N MET A 138 9.01 16.54 -9.55
CA MET A 138 10.37 16.32 -9.09
C MET A 138 10.64 14.86 -8.71
N ILE A 139 9.69 14.18 -8.08
CA ILE A 139 9.79 12.74 -7.79
C ILE A 139 9.91 11.93 -9.08
N ILE A 140 9.02 12.18 -10.06
CA ILE A 140 9.06 11.50 -11.36
C ILE A 140 10.37 11.79 -12.09
N ALA A 141 10.84 13.04 -12.07
CA ALA A 141 12.12 13.41 -12.67
C ALA A 141 13.29 12.67 -12.00
N GLY A 142 13.32 12.59 -10.68
CA GLY A 142 14.32 11.83 -9.92
C GLY A 142 14.31 10.34 -10.26
N VAL A 143 13.12 9.74 -10.41
CA VAL A 143 12.97 8.36 -10.90
C VAL A 143 13.51 8.20 -12.32
N GLY A 144 13.29 9.19 -13.20
CA GLY A 144 13.88 9.22 -14.53
C GLY A 144 15.40 9.20 -14.51
N VAL A 145 16.03 9.93 -13.58
CA VAL A 145 17.50 9.90 -13.38
C VAL A 145 17.98 8.51 -12.97
N CYS A 146 17.25 7.78 -12.13
CA CYS A 146 17.57 6.39 -11.80
C CYS A 146 17.60 5.46 -13.02
N TYR A 147 17.01 5.88 -14.15
CA TYR A 147 16.94 5.12 -15.40
C TYR A 147 18.01 5.52 -16.43
N MET A 148 18.57 6.73 -16.33
CA MET A 148 19.61 7.22 -17.23
C MET A 148 20.93 6.50 -16.94
N LYS A 149 21.12 5.34 -17.56
CA LYS A 149 22.42 4.67 -17.69
C LYS A 149 23.23 5.31 -18.81
#